data_AF-A0AB40DCE5-F1
#
_entry.id   AF-A0AB40DCE5-F1
#
_cell.length_a   1.000
_cell.length_b   1.000
_cell.length_c   1.000
_cell.angle_alpha   90.00
_cell.angle_beta   90.00
_cell.angle_gamma   90.00
#
_symmetry.space_group_name_H-M   'P 1'
#
loop_
_entity.id
_entity.type
_entity.pdbx_description
1 polymer ?
#
loop_
_entity_poly.entity_id
_entity_poly.type
_entity_poly.pdbx_seq_one_letter_code
_entity_poly.pdbx_strand_id
1 'polypeptide(L)'
;MESESDEQLSKFLEDIKMESVRKFLEEAKVTFSSLRYMKPEHIKEAIPPLGLRMEFEEKFFVWKKNVLGIDNTASCSKKPNENPYNGKLILGKTLYSLLRETIRGINILEHQENYRDLSDSLREDLINVIIEEVLANDITIKTNEFECLVSEICFTLPSEEFIKVEQFKSGTKRKNEPSSSRFVL
;
A
#
# COMPACT_ATOMS: atom_id res chain seq x y z
N MET A 1 -0.71 19.46 15.61
CA MET A 1 -0.16 18.91 14.35
C MET A 1 -1.31 18.26 13.56
N GLU A 2 -2.47 18.95 13.50
CA GLU A 2 -3.74 18.45 12.93
C GLU A 2 -4.05 19.06 11.56
N SER A 3 -3.30 20.08 11.11
CA SER A 3 -3.67 20.88 9.93
C SER A 3 -3.42 20.19 8.59
N GLU A 4 -2.38 19.37 8.47
CA GLU A 4 -1.97 18.82 7.16
C GLU A 4 -2.91 17.70 6.66
N SER A 5 -3.37 16.83 7.57
CA SER A 5 -4.36 15.79 7.21
C SER A 5 -5.75 16.37 6.93
N ASP A 6 -6.08 17.52 7.50
CA ASP A 6 -7.39 18.17 7.38
C ASP A 6 -7.50 18.93 6.05
N GLU A 7 -6.40 19.57 5.62
CA GLU A 7 -6.27 20.16 4.28
C GLU A 7 -6.36 19.09 3.18
N GLN A 8 -5.70 17.94 3.36
CA GLN A 8 -5.77 16.83 2.40
C GLN A 8 -7.18 16.23 2.30
N LEU A 9 -7.87 16.06 3.42
CA LEU A 9 -9.25 15.58 3.44
C LEU A 9 -10.17 16.58 2.72
N SER A 10 -10.00 17.88 2.98
CA SER A 10 -10.79 18.94 2.36
C SER A 10 -10.60 18.96 0.84
N LYS A 11 -9.35 18.90 0.37
CA LYS A 11 -9.03 18.86 -1.06
C LYS A 11 -9.62 17.63 -1.76
N PHE A 12 -9.54 16.47 -1.12
CA PHE A 12 -10.17 15.26 -1.64
C PHE A 12 -11.69 15.41 -1.80
N LEU A 13 -12.37 15.95 -0.79
CA LEU A 13 -13.81 16.14 -0.84
C LEU A 13 -14.23 17.17 -1.90
N GLU A 14 -13.40 18.19 -2.15
CA GLU A 14 -13.58 19.13 -3.27
C GLU A 14 -13.40 18.43 -4.63
N ASP A 15 -12.35 17.61 -4.78
CA ASP A 15 -12.08 16.86 -6.01
C ASP A 15 -13.24 15.92 -6.38
N ILE A 16 -13.87 15.27 -5.39
CA ILE A 16 -15.04 14.42 -5.61
C ILE A 16 -16.37 15.17 -5.56
N LYS A 17 -16.37 16.49 -5.29
CA LYS A 17 -17.57 17.33 -5.15
C LYS A 17 -18.55 16.78 -4.09
N MET A 18 -18.03 16.53 -2.89
CA MET A 18 -18.77 15.99 -1.73
C MET A 18 -18.36 16.67 -0.42
N GLU A 19 -18.12 17.97 -0.42
CA GLU A 19 -17.74 18.75 0.77
C GLU A 19 -18.78 18.65 1.89
N SER A 20 -20.05 18.42 1.53
CA SER A 20 -21.16 18.22 2.47
C SER A 20 -20.97 17.02 3.39
N VAL A 21 -20.15 16.02 3.02
CA VAL A 21 -19.91 14.87 3.90
C VAL A 21 -18.82 15.10 4.93
N ARG A 22 -18.07 16.21 4.83
CA ARG A 22 -16.95 16.53 5.71
C ARG A 22 -17.32 16.43 7.18
N LYS A 23 -18.43 17.04 7.57
CA LYS A 23 -18.92 17.05 8.95
C LYS A 23 -19.11 15.64 9.51
N PHE A 24 -19.63 14.71 8.71
CA PHE A 24 -19.84 13.33 9.14
C PHE A 24 -18.51 12.57 9.31
N LEU A 25 -17.58 12.78 8.39
CA LEU A 25 -16.24 12.18 8.46
C LEU A 25 -15.45 12.71 9.67
N GLU A 26 -15.53 14.01 9.97
CA GLU A 26 -14.91 14.62 11.15
C GLU A 26 -15.52 14.11 12.46
N GLU A 27 -16.86 14.04 12.54
CA GLU A 27 -17.57 13.47 13.70
C GLU A 27 -17.18 12.01 13.94
N ALA A 28 -16.96 11.24 12.86
CA ALA A 28 -16.46 9.86 12.89
C ALA A 28 -14.93 9.74 13.06
N LYS A 29 -14.22 10.87 13.21
CA LYS A 29 -12.75 10.95 13.33
C LYS A 29 -12.01 10.28 12.17
N VAL A 30 -12.59 10.33 10.98
CA VAL A 30 -11.99 9.85 9.74
C VAL A 30 -10.99 10.89 9.25
N THR A 31 -9.73 10.50 9.17
CA THR A 31 -8.65 11.28 8.56
C THR A 31 -8.43 10.87 7.11
N PHE A 32 -7.76 11.72 6.31
CA PHE A 32 -7.41 11.38 4.94
C PHE A 32 -6.65 10.04 4.83
N SER A 33 -5.71 9.77 5.75
CA SER A 33 -4.99 8.50 5.81
C SER A 33 -5.89 7.29 6.08
N SER A 34 -6.93 7.47 6.91
CA SER A 34 -7.87 6.38 7.23
C SER A 34 -8.79 6.01 6.08
N LEU A 35 -9.05 6.93 5.13
CA LEU A 35 -9.84 6.65 3.93
C LEU A 35 -9.27 5.46 3.14
N ARG A 36 -7.94 5.31 3.05
CA ARG A 36 -7.30 4.19 2.32
C ARG A 36 -7.79 2.81 2.78
N TYR A 37 -8.05 2.68 4.08
CA TYR A 37 -8.47 1.43 4.74
C TYR A 37 -9.98 1.33 4.96
N MET A 38 -10.74 2.34 4.52
CA MET A 38 -12.18 2.39 4.71
C MET A 38 -12.86 1.31 3.86
N LYS A 39 -13.77 0.56 4.49
CA LYS A 39 -14.60 -0.50 3.91
C LYS A 39 -16.07 -0.03 3.89
N PRO A 40 -16.97 -0.66 3.10
CA PRO A 40 -18.38 -0.27 3.03
C PRO A 40 -19.05 -0.17 4.41
N GLU A 41 -18.70 -1.05 5.34
CA GLU A 41 -19.26 -1.07 6.69
C GLU A 41 -18.87 0.18 7.48
N HIS A 42 -17.63 0.65 7.30
CA HIS A 42 -17.15 1.87 7.93
C HIS A 42 -17.79 3.12 7.32
N ILE A 43 -18.08 3.12 6.01
CA ILE A 43 -18.78 4.24 5.34
C ILE A 43 -20.23 4.30 5.83
N LYS A 44 -20.86 3.14 6.01
CA LYS A 44 -22.20 3.03 6.59
C LYS A 44 -22.30 3.65 7.98
N GLU A 45 -21.30 3.43 8.81
CA GLU A 45 -21.23 4.01 10.17
C GLU A 45 -20.87 5.50 10.15
N ALA A 46 -19.89 5.89 9.33
CA ALA A 46 -19.39 7.26 9.28
C ALA A 46 -20.35 8.24 8.59
N ILE A 47 -21.15 7.80 7.60
CA ILE A 47 -22.09 8.65 6.86
C ILE A 47 -23.52 8.09 7.04
N PRO A 48 -24.26 8.58 8.05
CA PRO A 48 -25.60 8.08 8.36
C PRO A 48 -26.65 8.31 7.25
N PRO A 49 -26.73 9.51 6.60
CA PRO A 49 -27.73 9.76 5.57
C PRO A 49 -27.53 8.88 4.34
N LEU A 50 -28.53 8.05 4.01
CA LEU A 50 -28.41 7.06 2.94
C LEU A 50 -28.09 7.66 1.58
N GLY A 51 -28.74 8.77 1.21
CA GLY A 51 -28.50 9.43 -0.08
C GLY A 51 -27.05 9.89 -0.24
N LEU A 52 -26.53 10.60 0.76
CA LEU A 52 -25.14 11.07 0.77
C LEU A 52 -24.13 9.93 0.84
N ARG A 53 -24.45 8.86 1.57
CA ARG A 53 -23.61 7.67 1.65
C ARG A 53 -23.47 6.99 0.30
N MET A 54 -24.57 6.74 -0.41
CA MET A 54 -24.50 6.07 -1.72
C MET A 54 -23.69 6.91 -2.72
N GLU A 55 -23.92 8.22 -2.76
CA GLU A 55 -23.18 9.13 -3.63
C GLU A 55 -21.69 9.21 -3.25
N PHE A 56 -21.39 9.21 -1.95
CA PHE A 56 -20.02 9.20 -1.46
C PHE A 56 -19.35 7.88 -1.80
N GLU A 57 -20.00 6.73 -1.57
CA GLU A 57 -19.47 5.41 -1.91
C GLU A 57 -19.09 5.35 -3.39
N GLU A 58 -20.01 5.71 -4.30
CA GLU A 58 -19.74 5.68 -5.74
C GLU A 58 -18.51 6.51 -6.11
N LYS A 59 -18.47 7.77 -5.67
CA LYS A 59 -17.37 8.69 -5.97
C LYS A 59 -16.08 8.30 -5.27
N PHE A 60 -16.16 7.83 -4.03
CA PHE A 60 -15.04 7.34 -3.25
C PHE A 60 -14.45 6.08 -3.87
N PHE A 61 -15.27 5.17 -4.40
CA PHE A 61 -14.79 3.99 -5.13
C PHE A 61 -14.15 4.36 -6.46
N VAL A 62 -14.72 5.31 -7.22
CA VAL A 62 -14.08 5.83 -8.43
C VAL A 62 -12.75 6.50 -8.12
N TRP A 63 -12.69 7.31 -7.07
CA TRP A 63 -11.44 7.91 -6.60
C TRP A 63 -10.44 6.84 -6.14
N LYS A 64 -10.89 5.84 -5.38
CA LYS A 64 -10.08 4.71 -4.92
C LYS A 64 -9.56 3.89 -6.10
N LYS A 65 -10.35 3.74 -7.18
CA LYS A 65 -9.93 3.14 -8.44
C LYS A 65 -8.90 4.00 -9.18
N ASN A 66 -9.09 5.32 -9.21
CA ASN A 66 -8.19 6.24 -9.90
C ASN A 66 -6.86 6.45 -9.15
N VAL A 67 -6.88 6.39 -7.81
CA VAL A 67 -5.71 6.64 -6.95
C VAL A 67 -5.01 5.34 -6.52
N LEU A 68 -5.77 4.24 -6.33
CA LEU A 68 -5.24 2.95 -5.86
C LEU A 68 -5.38 1.81 -6.88
N GLY A 69 -6.06 1.99 -8.02
CA GLY A 69 -6.24 0.92 -9.02
C GLY A 69 -7.15 -0.23 -8.60
N ILE A 70 -7.90 -0.12 -7.49
CA ILE A 70 -8.69 -1.22 -6.91
C ILE A 70 -10.16 -1.11 -7.30
N ASP A 71 -10.67 -2.14 -8.01
CA ASP A 71 -12.10 -2.36 -8.21
C ASP A 71 -12.69 -3.13 -7.02
N ASN A 72 -13.37 -2.41 -6.11
CA ASN A 72 -14.14 -3.03 -5.03
C ASN A 72 -15.60 -3.30 -5.43
N THR A 73 -15.85 -3.73 -6.67
CA THR A 73 -17.14 -4.32 -7.04
C THR A 73 -17.17 -5.77 -6.57
N ALA A 74 -17.44 -5.97 -5.28
CA ALA A 74 -18.01 -7.20 -4.78
C ALA A 74 -19.49 -7.29 -5.22
N SER A 75 -19.74 -7.44 -6.52
CA SER A 75 -21.01 -7.97 -7.00
C SER A 75 -20.80 -8.62 -8.38
N CYS A 76 -20.79 -9.94 -8.36
CA CYS A 76 -21.05 -10.87 -9.47
C CYS A 76 -20.71 -10.37 -10.88
N SER A 77 -19.51 -10.66 -11.38
CA SER A 77 -19.25 -11.17 -12.74
C SER A 77 -17.75 -11.43 -12.96
N LYS A 78 -17.37 -12.71 -12.89
CA LYS A 78 -16.28 -13.39 -13.61
C LYS A 78 -15.28 -12.51 -14.40
N LYS A 79 -14.04 -12.41 -13.91
CA LYS A 79 -12.78 -12.82 -14.58
C LYS A 79 -11.61 -12.75 -13.59
N PRO A 80 -10.75 -13.78 -13.49
CA PRO A 80 -9.72 -13.87 -12.46
C PRO A 80 -8.40 -13.16 -12.83
N ASN A 81 -8.44 -12.08 -13.63
CA ASN A 81 -7.19 -11.60 -14.26
C ASN A 81 -7.20 -10.12 -14.62
N GLU A 82 -7.39 -9.23 -13.64
CA GLU A 82 -7.08 -7.80 -13.84
C GLU A 82 -6.24 -7.30 -12.67
N ASN A 83 -4.99 -6.98 -13.02
CA ASN A 83 -3.92 -6.49 -12.18
C ASN A 83 -4.19 -5.04 -11.74
N PRO A 84 -4.27 -4.73 -10.43
CA PRO A 84 -4.48 -3.36 -9.95
C PRO A 84 -3.20 -2.47 -10.04
N TYR A 85 -2.02 -3.05 -10.29
CA TYR A 85 -0.76 -2.34 -10.51
C TYR A 85 -0.51 -2.08 -12.01
N ASN A 86 -0.76 -0.86 -12.48
CA ASN A 86 -0.51 -0.44 -13.88
C ASN A 86 0.97 -0.14 -14.19
N GLY A 87 1.89 -0.44 -13.27
CA GLY A 87 3.33 -0.26 -13.47
C GLY A 87 3.96 -1.38 -14.29
N LYS A 88 5.24 -1.21 -14.64
CA LYS A 88 6.01 -2.25 -15.33
C LYS A 88 6.16 -3.47 -14.42
N LEU A 89 5.69 -4.64 -14.90
CA LEU A 89 5.85 -5.91 -14.22
C LEU A 89 7.28 -6.44 -14.40
N ILE A 90 8.09 -6.33 -13.35
CA ILE A 90 9.48 -6.78 -13.38
C ILE A 90 9.57 -8.30 -13.34
N LEU A 91 8.66 -8.95 -12.61
CA LEU A 91 8.65 -10.40 -12.41
C LEU A 91 7.84 -11.15 -13.47
N GLY A 92 7.38 -10.48 -14.54
CA GLY A 92 6.50 -11.05 -15.57
C GLY A 92 5.06 -11.36 -15.10
N LYS A 93 4.84 -11.36 -13.79
CA LYS A 93 3.55 -11.42 -13.10
C LYS A 93 3.53 -10.40 -11.98
N THR A 94 2.36 -10.18 -11.39
CA THR A 94 2.21 -9.26 -10.27
C THR A 94 2.78 -9.85 -8.99
N LEU A 95 3.27 -9.02 -8.09
CA LEU A 95 3.67 -9.46 -6.76
C LEU A 95 2.50 -10.12 -6.01
N TYR A 96 1.28 -9.59 -6.15
CA TYR A 96 0.10 -10.20 -5.55
C TYR A 96 -0.17 -11.62 -6.05
N SER A 97 -0.07 -11.84 -7.38
CA SER A 97 -0.21 -13.19 -7.96
C SER A 97 0.90 -14.12 -7.49
N LEU A 98 2.14 -13.63 -7.45
CA LEU A 98 3.29 -14.40 -6.97
C LEU A 98 3.09 -14.83 -5.50
N LEU A 99 2.64 -13.92 -4.64
CA LEU A 99 2.40 -14.24 -3.23
C LEU A 99 1.29 -15.28 -3.05
N ARG A 100 0.25 -15.26 -3.89
CA ARG A 100 -0.81 -16.29 -3.86
C ARG A 100 -0.37 -17.67 -4.33
N GLU A 101 0.74 -17.78 -5.04
CA GLU A 101 1.27 -19.07 -5.53
C GLU A 101 2.06 -19.84 -4.44
N THR A 102 2.43 -19.18 -3.33
CA THR A 102 3.29 -19.77 -2.30
C THR A 102 2.64 -19.73 -0.92
N ILE A 103 2.90 -20.74 -0.09
CA ILE A 103 2.40 -20.77 1.30
C ILE A 103 2.94 -19.57 2.09
N ARG A 104 4.23 -19.24 1.91
CA ARG A 104 4.86 -18.05 2.52
C ARG A 104 4.17 -16.76 2.09
N GLY A 105 3.88 -16.60 0.80
CA GLY A 105 3.21 -15.42 0.28
C GLY A 105 1.77 -15.28 0.76
N ILE A 106 1.03 -16.40 0.89
CA ILE A 106 -0.30 -16.40 1.50
C ILE A 106 -0.23 -15.92 2.95
N ASN A 107 0.72 -16.43 3.75
CA ASN A 107 0.90 -16.01 5.14
C ASN A 107 1.21 -14.50 5.25
N ILE A 108 2.00 -13.95 4.32
CA ILE A 108 2.30 -12.51 4.27
C ILE A 108 1.02 -11.70 4.01
N LEU A 109 0.23 -12.10 3.02
CA LEU A 109 -1.02 -11.41 2.67
C LEU A 109 -2.04 -11.46 3.82
N GLU A 110 -2.23 -12.62 4.42
CA GLU A 110 -3.12 -12.80 5.57
C GLU A 110 -2.67 -11.98 6.78
N HIS A 111 -1.35 -11.93 7.05
CA HIS A 111 -0.83 -11.12 8.14
C HIS A 111 -1.15 -9.64 7.92
N GLN A 112 -0.94 -9.12 6.72
CA GLN A 112 -1.22 -7.72 6.42
C GLN A 112 -2.72 -7.36 6.48
N GLU A 113 -3.62 -8.30 6.19
CA GLU A 113 -5.06 -8.04 6.34
C GLU A 113 -5.46 -7.84 7.81
N ASN A 114 -4.74 -8.48 8.74
CA ASN A 114 -5.03 -8.47 10.17
C ASN A 114 -4.17 -7.48 10.96
N TYR A 115 -2.99 -7.14 10.46
CA TYR A 115 -1.98 -6.34 11.11
C TYR A 115 -1.48 -5.24 10.17
N ARG A 116 -1.20 -4.05 10.70
CA ARG A 116 -0.78 -2.88 9.90
C ARG A 116 0.74 -2.82 9.66
N ASP A 117 1.46 -3.87 10.04
CA ASP A 117 2.91 -3.99 9.91
C ASP A 117 3.29 -5.41 9.44
N LEU A 118 4.42 -5.52 8.73
CA LEU A 118 5.09 -6.81 8.54
C LEU A 118 6.21 -6.94 9.58
N SER A 119 6.35 -8.14 10.15
CA SER A 119 7.53 -8.50 10.94
C SER A 119 8.75 -8.72 10.03
N ASP A 120 9.96 -8.61 10.59
CA ASP A 120 11.20 -8.84 9.83
C ASP A 120 11.28 -10.25 9.23
N SER A 121 10.74 -11.26 9.93
CA SER A 121 10.64 -12.63 9.42
C SER A 121 9.77 -12.70 8.16
N LEU A 122 8.65 -11.99 8.13
CA LEU A 122 7.76 -11.96 6.96
C LEU A 122 8.36 -11.15 5.79
N ARG A 123 9.18 -10.14 6.09
CA ARG A 123 9.96 -9.42 5.07
C ARG A 123 11.03 -10.32 4.45
N GLU A 124 11.70 -11.13 5.25
CA GLU A 124 12.66 -12.12 4.76
C GLU A 124 11.95 -13.15 3.87
N ASP A 125 10.79 -13.63 4.27
CA ASP A 125 9.95 -14.50 3.43
C ASP A 125 9.52 -13.84 2.12
N LEU A 126 9.15 -12.55 2.14
CA LEU A 126 8.81 -11.78 0.94
C LEU A 126 10.00 -11.71 -0.02
N ILE A 127 11.18 -11.38 0.50
CA ILE A 127 12.42 -11.32 -0.27
C ILE A 127 12.72 -12.69 -0.88
N ASN A 128 12.61 -13.76 -0.10
CA ASN A 128 12.85 -15.12 -0.56
C ASN A 128 11.88 -15.52 -1.68
N VAL A 129 10.58 -15.21 -1.55
CA VAL A 129 9.60 -15.47 -2.61
C VAL A 129 9.95 -14.75 -3.91
N ILE A 130 10.39 -13.49 -3.83
CA ILE A 130 10.81 -12.72 -5.01
C ILE A 130 12.09 -13.33 -5.62
N ILE A 131 13.10 -13.65 -4.80
CA ILE A 131 14.36 -14.25 -5.27
C ILE A 131 14.11 -15.59 -5.94
N GLU A 132 13.26 -16.44 -5.37
CA GLU A 132 12.91 -17.75 -5.93
C GLU A 132 12.26 -17.60 -7.32
N GLU A 133 11.34 -16.65 -7.49
CA GLU A 133 10.72 -16.38 -8.80
C GLU A 133 11.74 -15.89 -9.83
N VAL A 134 12.65 -15.00 -9.41
CA VAL A 134 13.70 -14.46 -10.25
C VAL A 134 14.64 -15.56 -10.73
N LEU A 135 15.04 -16.46 -9.84
CA LEU A 135 15.92 -17.59 -10.17
C LEU A 135 15.19 -18.63 -11.03
N ALA A 136 13.94 -18.96 -10.73
CA ALA A 136 13.18 -19.97 -11.44
C ALA A 136 12.89 -19.59 -12.90
N ASN A 137 12.77 -18.28 -13.19
CA ASN A 137 12.43 -17.77 -14.51
C ASN A 137 13.59 -17.04 -15.21
N ASP A 138 14.82 -17.14 -14.68
CA ASP A 138 16.02 -16.51 -15.22
C ASP A 138 15.85 -15.00 -15.47
N ILE A 139 15.22 -14.31 -14.51
CA ILE A 139 14.93 -12.88 -14.60
C ILE A 139 16.16 -12.11 -14.15
N THR A 140 16.60 -11.12 -14.94
CA THR A 140 17.65 -10.18 -14.53
C THR A 140 17.04 -8.84 -14.17
N ILE A 141 17.01 -8.51 -12.87
CA ILE A 141 16.52 -7.21 -12.38
C ILE A 141 17.64 -6.17 -12.48
N LYS A 142 17.44 -5.13 -13.29
CA LYS A 142 18.40 -4.03 -13.41
C LYS A 142 18.20 -3.00 -12.30
N THR A 143 19.25 -2.23 -12.00
CA THR A 143 19.19 -1.19 -10.96
C THR A 143 18.10 -0.14 -11.21
N ASN A 144 17.84 0.22 -12.47
CA ASN A 144 16.78 1.16 -12.83
C ASN A 144 15.36 0.55 -12.78
N GLU A 145 15.25 -0.77 -12.62
CA GLU A 145 13.98 -1.49 -12.48
C GLU A 145 13.63 -1.75 -11.01
N PHE A 146 14.62 -1.60 -10.12
CA PHE A 146 14.43 -1.79 -8.69
C PHE A 146 13.38 -0.83 -8.12
N GLU A 147 13.35 0.43 -8.57
CA GLU A 147 12.33 1.40 -8.13
C GLU A 147 10.91 0.96 -8.50
N CYS A 148 10.73 0.31 -9.66
CA CYS A 148 9.45 -0.25 -10.07
C CYS A 148 9.05 -1.43 -9.19
N LEU A 149 9.99 -2.33 -8.88
CA LEU A 149 9.73 -3.46 -7.99
C LEU A 149 9.38 -2.99 -6.57
N VAL A 150 10.12 -2.01 -6.03
CA VAL A 150 9.81 -1.42 -4.72
C VAL A 150 8.45 -0.74 -4.73
N SER A 151 8.10 -0.06 -5.83
CA SER A 151 6.78 0.57 -5.96
C SER A 151 5.66 -0.49 -5.98
N GLU A 152 5.89 -1.61 -6.66
CA GLU A 152 4.97 -2.75 -6.66
C GLU A 152 4.85 -3.42 -5.27
N ILE A 153 5.97 -3.53 -4.54
CA ILE A 153 5.98 -4.00 -3.14
C ILE A 153 5.17 -3.07 -2.26
N CYS A 154 5.45 -1.76 -2.24
CA CYS A 154 4.68 -0.80 -1.44
C CYS A 154 3.22 -0.72 -1.88
N PHE A 155 2.92 -0.99 -3.15
CA PHE A 155 1.56 -1.05 -3.66
C PHE A 155 0.79 -2.27 -3.13
N THR A 156 1.42 -3.44 -3.17
CA THR A 156 0.84 -4.71 -2.68
C THR A 156 0.82 -4.75 -1.15
N LEU A 157 1.84 -4.16 -0.52
CA LEU A 157 2.10 -4.17 0.91
C LEU A 157 2.30 -2.73 1.43
N PRO A 158 1.21 -1.95 1.65
CA PRO A 158 1.32 -0.52 1.98
C PRO A 158 2.00 -0.20 3.31
N SER A 159 2.06 -1.16 4.24
CA SER A 159 2.84 -1.04 5.48
C SER A 159 4.33 -0.79 5.19
N GLU A 160 4.84 -1.26 4.05
CA GLU A 160 6.23 -1.10 3.64
C GLU A 160 6.54 0.29 3.03
N GLU A 161 5.52 1.14 2.80
CA GLU A 161 5.71 2.53 2.35
C GLU A 161 6.49 3.38 3.38
N PHE A 162 6.34 3.08 4.68
CA PHE A 162 6.94 3.83 5.79
C PHE A 162 8.44 3.55 6.00
N ILE A 163 8.95 2.41 5.53
CA ILE A 163 10.36 2.02 5.71
C ILE A 163 11.29 2.83 4.81
N LYS A 164 10.79 3.36 3.68
CA LYS A 164 11.51 4.32 2.83
C LYS A 164 11.99 5.55 3.60
N VAL A 165 11.32 5.93 4.70
CA VAL A 165 11.65 7.16 5.44
C VAL A 165 12.68 6.93 6.55
N GLU A 166 12.69 5.77 7.21
CA GLU A 166 13.60 5.52 8.33
C GLU A 166 15.01 5.16 7.90
N GLN A 167 15.18 4.39 6.81
CA GLN A 167 16.50 4.01 6.30
C GLN A 167 17.26 5.18 5.66
N PHE A 168 16.56 6.21 5.18
CA PHE A 168 17.18 7.45 4.69
C PHE A 168 17.60 8.40 5.83
N LYS A 169 16.93 8.34 6.99
CA LYS A 169 17.29 9.16 8.16
C LYS A 169 18.51 8.62 8.92
N SER A 170 18.79 7.32 8.83
CA SER A 170 19.97 6.69 9.44
C SER A 170 21.23 6.76 8.57
N GLY A 171 21.13 7.15 7.30
CA GLY A 171 22.24 7.22 6.34
C GLY A 171 23.14 8.48 6.42
N THR A 172 22.82 9.48 7.25
CA THR A 172 23.57 10.75 7.27
C THR A 172 24.15 11.11 8.63
N LYS A 173 25.02 10.25 9.17
CA LYS A 173 26.08 10.66 10.11
C LYS A 173 27.41 9.98 9.74
N ARG A 174 28.03 10.42 8.65
CA ARG A 174 29.49 10.40 8.55
C ARG A 174 30.01 11.67 9.25
N LYS A 175 30.53 11.52 10.47
CA LYS A 175 31.55 12.42 11.00
C LYS A 175 32.75 11.59 11.43
N ASN A 176 33.86 11.95 10.79
CA ASN A 176 35.22 11.49 10.92
C ASN A 176 35.67 11.27 12.37
N GLU A 177 36.41 10.18 12.62
CA GLU A 177 37.69 10.21 13.34
C GLU A 177 38.50 8.91 13.07
N PRO A 178 39.85 8.95 13.18
CA PRO A 178 40.75 8.05 12.47
C PRO A 178 41.22 6.81 13.26
N SER A 179 41.63 5.81 12.47
CA SER A 179 42.63 4.75 12.71
C SER A 179 42.84 4.21 14.13
N SER A 180 42.53 2.91 14.31
CA SER A 180 43.57 1.98 14.79
C SER A 180 43.23 0.54 14.40
N SER A 181 44.16 -0.06 13.66
CA SER A 181 44.21 -1.46 13.28
C SER A 181 44.09 -2.43 14.46
N ARG A 182 43.43 -3.58 14.23
CA ARG A 182 44.01 -4.92 14.46
C ARG A 182 43.06 -6.01 13.94
N PHE A 183 43.51 -6.70 12.90
CA PHE A 183 43.17 -8.10 12.66
C PHE A 183 43.81 -8.96 13.75
N VAL A 184 43.07 -9.91 14.31
CA VAL A 184 43.61 -11.23 14.71
C VAL A 184 42.54 -12.28 14.43
N LEU A 185 43.04 -13.40 13.92
CA LEU A 185 42.41 -14.59 13.30
C LEU A 185 41.09 -15.08 13.89
#